data_AF-A0A1V5NM50-F1
#
_entry.id   AF-A0A1V5NM50-F1
#
_cell.length_a   1.000
_cell.length_b   1.000
_cell.length_c   1.000
_cell.angle_alpha   90.00
_cell.angle_beta   90.00
_cell.angle_gamma   90.00
#
_symmetry.space_group_name_H-M   'P 1'
#
loop_
_entity.id
_entity.type
_entity.pdbx_description
1 polymer ?
#
loop_
_entity_poly.entity_id
_entity_poly.type
_entity_poly.pdbx_seq_one_letter_code
_entity_poly.pdbx_strand_id
1 'polypeptide(L)'
;MRIQRPAINSAATIGWASQFPYKVEFATAANGKVYNLTIRFRYTEEEIANGTLTQKSIDWVFPNMLVSNPSQVTTIEKEIDGEDFYKFVASKIKEDPSVERFAGSMDFIFTAGAEFLANYISINQATTSILTTIPQYSNVEGGTGIFSSRFIQVSPNKFMDAPSLDLLRTGPYTGNLGFQ
;
A
#
# COMPACT_ATOMS: atom_id res chain seq x y z
N MET A 1 11.15 -7.30 -10.46
CA MET A 1 10.17 -6.19 -10.50
C MET A 1 10.96 -4.90 -10.55
N ARG A 2 10.49 -3.89 -11.29
CA ARG A 2 11.17 -2.59 -11.41
C ARG A 2 10.13 -1.48 -11.28
N ILE A 3 10.20 -0.71 -10.20
CA ILE A 3 9.29 0.44 -9.97
C ILE A 3 9.69 1.58 -10.92
N GLN A 4 8.71 2.14 -11.62
CA GLN A 4 8.87 3.29 -12.49
C GLN A 4 8.32 4.54 -11.82
N ARG A 5 7.15 4.44 -11.17
CA ARG A 5 6.52 5.51 -10.39
C ARG A 5 5.86 4.96 -9.12
N PRO A 6 6.10 5.57 -7.93
CA PRO A 6 7.01 6.68 -7.68
C PRO A 6 8.48 6.28 -7.74
N ALA A 7 9.35 7.20 -8.14
CA ALA A 7 10.80 6.97 -8.27
C ALA A 7 11.44 6.55 -6.94
N ILE A 8 12.27 5.50 -6.93
CA ILE A 8 12.84 4.93 -5.70
C ILE A 8 13.89 5.86 -5.08
N ASN A 9 14.74 6.47 -5.91
CA ASN A 9 15.97 7.15 -5.47
C ASN A 9 15.84 8.67 -5.34
N SER A 10 14.63 9.22 -5.41
CA SER A 10 14.39 10.65 -5.20
C SER A 10 13.23 10.89 -4.24
N ALA A 11 13.35 11.94 -3.44
CA ALA A 11 12.20 12.53 -2.78
C ALA A 11 11.31 13.11 -3.88
N ALA A 12 10.30 12.34 -4.28
CA ALA A 12 9.29 12.79 -5.22
C ALA A 12 8.08 13.27 -4.42
N THR A 13 7.48 14.35 -4.90
CA THR A 13 6.29 14.92 -4.31
C THR A 13 5.05 14.30 -4.94
N ILE A 14 4.04 14.01 -4.13
CA ILE A 14 2.76 13.42 -4.52
C ILE A 14 1.69 14.51 -4.40
N GLY A 15 1.00 14.79 -5.51
CA GLY A 15 -0.09 15.76 -5.56
C GLY A 15 -1.45 15.09 -5.47
N TRP A 16 -1.91 14.78 -4.26
CA TRP A 16 -3.27 14.27 -4.01
C TRP A 16 -4.36 15.32 -4.23
N ALA A 17 -4.05 16.60 -4.18
CA ALA A 17 -4.98 17.67 -4.54
C ALA A 17 -5.14 17.87 -6.07
N SER A 18 -4.39 17.11 -6.89
CA SER A 18 -4.51 17.12 -8.34
C SER A 18 -5.91 16.66 -8.78
N GLN A 19 -6.45 17.30 -9.83
CA GLN A 19 -7.68 16.86 -10.49
C GLN A 19 -7.49 15.56 -11.28
N PHE A 20 -6.24 15.21 -11.59
CA PHE A 20 -5.89 13.96 -12.26
C PHE A 20 -5.41 12.92 -11.25
N PRO A 21 -5.80 11.64 -11.42
CA PRO A 21 -5.34 10.56 -10.56
C PRO A 21 -3.81 10.43 -10.56
N TYR A 22 -3.25 10.05 -9.42
CA TYR A 22 -1.84 9.72 -9.32
C TYR A 22 -1.58 8.35 -9.96
N LYS A 23 -0.63 8.30 -10.90
CA LYS A 23 -0.25 7.07 -11.61
C LYS A 23 0.91 6.38 -10.90
N VAL A 24 0.64 5.17 -10.40
CA VAL A 24 1.64 4.22 -9.93
C VAL A 24 1.97 3.26 -11.06
N GLU A 25 3.26 3.10 -11.37
CA GLU A 25 3.72 2.30 -12.50
C GLU A 25 4.91 1.43 -12.10
N PHE A 26 4.85 0.15 -12.45
CA PHE A 26 5.97 -0.77 -12.26
C PHE A 26 5.96 -1.91 -13.27
N ALA A 27 7.16 -2.34 -13.66
CA ALA A 27 7.35 -3.55 -14.46
C ALA A 27 7.35 -4.78 -13.54
N THR A 28 6.56 -5.77 -13.93
CA THR A 28 6.45 -7.08 -13.26
C THR A 28 7.80 -7.81 -13.21
N ALA A 29 7.94 -8.77 -12.30
CA ALA A 29 9.04 -9.71 -12.30
C ALA A 29 8.71 -10.92 -13.19
N ALA A 30 9.70 -11.50 -13.86
CA ALA A 30 9.55 -12.83 -14.44
C ALA A 30 9.09 -13.82 -13.36
N ASN A 31 8.10 -14.63 -13.69
CA ASN A 31 7.43 -15.61 -12.82
C ASN A 31 6.62 -15.02 -11.64
N GLY A 32 6.45 -13.69 -11.56
CA GLY A 32 5.58 -13.06 -10.56
C GLY A 32 4.13 -13.05 -11.06
N LYS A 33 3.22 -13.69 -10.31
CA LYS A 33 1.80 -13.87 -10.67
C LYS A 33 0.88 -12.89 -9.97
N VAL A 34 1.15 -12.60 -8.70
CA VAL A 34 0.32 -11.72 -7.87
C VAL A 34 1.15 -10.55 -7.38
N TYR A 35 0.57 -9.35 -7.44
CA TYR A 35 1.19 -8.11 -6.98
C TYR A 35 0.25 -7.40 -6.02
N ASN A 36 0.84 -6.70 -5.06
CA ASN A 36 0.12 -5.87 -4.11
C ASN A 36 0.84 -4.53 -3.95
N LEU A 37 0.05 -3.47 -3.80
CA LEU A 37 0.51 -2.15 -3.42
C LEU A 37 0.01 -1.84 -2.00
N THR A 38 0.90 -1.34 -1.16
CA THR A 38 0.55 -0.73 0.12
C THR A 38 1.18 0.67 0.17
N ILE A 39 0.39 1.69 0.48
CA ILE A 39 0.89 3.03 0.77
C ILE A 39 0.90 3.21 2.29
N ARG A 40 2.08 3.33 2.88
CA ARG A 40 2.24 3.63 4.31
C ARG A 40 2.36 5.12 4.49
N PHE A 41 1.36 5.75 5.09
CA PHE A 41 1.41 7.16 5.47
C PHE A 41 1.91 7.30 6.91
N ARG A 42 3.01 8.03 7.10
CA ARG A 42 3.54 8.37 8.43
C ARG A 42 3.07 9.76 8.84
N TYR A 43 2.86 9.93 10.14
CA TYR A 43 2.57 11.23 10.75
C TYR A 43 3.07 11.23 12.20
N THR A 44 3.24 12.41 12.77
CA THR A 44 3.63 12.58 14.17
C THR A 44 2.46 13.20 14.91
N GLU A 45 2.11 12.66 16.08
CA GLU A 45 1.20 13.31 17.01
C GLU A 45 2.01 14.05 18.07
N GLU A 46 1.64 15.28 18.35
CA GLU A 46 2.14 16.09 19.46
C GLU A 46 1.05 16.26 20.49
N GLU A 47 1.27 15.77 21.71
CA GLU A 47 0.38 15.97 22.86
C GLU A 47 0.38 17.44 23.27
N ILE A 48 -0.78 18.11 23.19
CA ILE A 48 -0.91 19.55 23.51
C ILE A 48 -0.54 19.82 24.98
N ALA A 49 -0.81 18.86 25.88
CA ALA A 49 -0.58 19.02 27.31
C ALA A 49 0.90 19.14 27.69
N ASN A 50 1.81 18.54 26.94
CA ASN A 50 3.22 18.42 27.33
C ASN A 50 4.24 18.43 26.18
N GLY A 51 3.81 18.54 24.92
CA GLY A 51 4.67 18.54 23.74
C GLY A 51 5.27 17.18 23.39
N THR A 52 4.74 16.08 23.92
CA THR A 52 5.29 14.74 23.65
C THR A 52 5.03 14.35 22.20
N LEU A 53 6.09 14.06 21.46
CA LEU A 53 6.03 13.63 20.07
C LEU A 53 5.96 12.10 19.96
N THR A 54 4.92 11.62 19.28
CA THR A 54 4.72 10.19 18.99
C THR A 54 4.62 9.95 17.49
N GLN A 55 5.53 9.17 16.94
CA GLN A 55 5.48 8.77 15.53
C GLN A 55 4.45 7.66 15.32
N LYS A 56 3.58 7.84 14.32
CA LYS A 56 2.53 6.89 13.94
C LYS A 56 2.54 6.66 12.43
N SER A 57 1.89 5.56 12.02
CA SER A 57 1.67 5.27 10.61
C SER A 57 0.41 4.47 10.37
N ILE A 58 -0.21 4.66 9.21
CA ILE A 58 -1.36 3.88 8.73
C ILE A 58 -1.04 3.31 7.35
N ASP A 59 -1.47 2.07 7.11
CA ASP A 59 -1.20 1.34 5.87
C ASP A 59 -2.46 1.23 5.01
N TRP A 60 -2.40 1.83 3.81
CA TRP A 60 -3.43 1.72 2.79
C TRP A 60 -3.13 0.55 1.87
N VAL A 61 -3.72 -0.61 2.18
CA VAL A 61 -3.50 -1.86 1.45
C VAL A 61 -4.50 -1.94 0.30
N PHE A 62 -4.00 -2.02 -0.93
CA PHE A 62 -4.82 -2.16 -2.13
C PHE A 62 -5.16 -3.64 -2.40
N PRO A 63 -6.19 -3.93 -3.21
CA PRO A 63 -6.46 -5.28 -3.67
C PRO A 63 -5.30 -5.88 -4.48
N ASN A 64 -5.24 -7.21 -4.51
CA ASN A 64 -4.25 -7.94 -5.30
C ASN A 64 -4.47 -7.73 -6.81
N MET A 65 -3.38 -7.54 -7.54
CA MET A 65 -3.33 -7.45 -8.99
C MET A 65 -2.75 -8.76 -9.54
N LEU A 66 -3.51 -9.45 -10.40
CA LEU A 66 -3.09 -10.72 -11.00
C LEU A 66 -2.56 -10.48 -12.42
N VAL A 67 -1.46 -11.16 -12.76
CA VAL A 67 -0.88 -11.17 -14.10
C VAL A 67 -1.25 -12.47 -14.81
N SER A 68 -1.84 -12.37 -15.99
CA SER A 68 -2.31 -13.53 -16.76
C SER A 68 -1.15 -14.44 -17.17
N ASN A 69 -0.10 -13.89 -17.78
CA ASN A 69 1.09 -14.62 -18.22
C ASN A 69 2.34 -14.18 -17.43
N PRO A 70 2.71 -14.85 -16.33
CA PRO A 70 3.85 -14.46 -15.50
C PRO A 70 5.21 -14.71 -16.19
N SER A 71 5.24 -15.43 -17.32
CA SER A 71 6.48 -15.65 -18.09
C SER A 71 6.92 -14.43 -18.90
N GLN A 72 6.01 -13.47 -19.11
CA GLN A 72 6.30 -12.23 -19.83
C GLN A 72 6.32 -11.05 -18.86
N VAL A 73 7.34 -10.19 -19.00
CA VAL A 73 7.39 -8.93 -18.24
C VAL A 73 6.43 -7.94 -18.88
N THR A 74 5.41 -7.56 -18.15
CA THR A 74 4.46 -6.49 -18.48
C THR A 74 4.57 -5.32 -17.50
N THR A 75 4.07 -4.16 -17.90
CA THR A 75 3.91 -2.99 -17.02
C THR A 75 2.52 -2.99 -16.41
N ILE A 76 2.45 -2.78 -15.10
CA ILE A 76 1.19 -2.51 -14.39
C ILE A 76 1.12 -1.01 -14.14
N GLU A 77 -0.02 -0.42 -14.51
CA GLU A 77 -0.39 0.96 -14.19
C GLU A 77 -1.61 0.94 -13.27
N LYS A 78 -1.51 1.66 -12.16
CA LYS A 78 -2.59 1.83 -11.19
C LYS A 78 -2.82 3.31 -10.96
N GLU A 79 -4.02 3.76 -11.31
CA GLU A 79 -4.50 5.10 -10.98
C GLU A 79 -5.09 5.11 -9.56
N ILE A 80 -4.74 6.15 -8.81
CA ILE A 80 -5.18 6.39 -7.44
C ILE A 80 -5.77 7.79 -7.38
N ASP A 81 -7.06 7.87 -7.07
CA ASP A 81 -7.74 9.13 -6.88
C ASP A 81 -7.29 9.77 -5.57
N GLY A 82 -6.92 11.05 -5.63
CA GLY A 82 -6.44 11.77 -4.46
C GLY A 82 -7.51 11.92 -3.38
N GLU A 83 -8.79 12.01 -3.76
CA GLU A 83 -9.90 12.06 -2.80
C GLU A 83 -9.97 10.80 -1.93
N ASP A 84 -9.68 9.63 -2.50
CA ASP A 84 -9.71 8.35 -1.80
C ASP A 84 -8.62 8.26 -0.72
N PHE A 85 -7.49 8.95 -0.91
CA PHE A 85 -6.46 9.07 0.12
C PHE A 85 -7.02 9.75 1.38
N TYR A 86 -7.71 10.89 1.24
CA TYR A 86 -8.27 11.60 2.39
C TYR A 86 -9.40 10.81 3.07
N LYS A 87 -10.24 10.13 2.30
CA LYS A 87 -11.25 9.20 2.84
C LYS A 87 -10.61 8.05 3.62
N PHE A 88 -9.51 7.50 3.10
CA PHE A 88 -8.74 6.48 3.79
C PHE A 88 -8.18 7.00 5.12
N VAL A 89 -7.55 8.18 5.13
CA VAL A 89 -7.01 8.81 6.36
C VAL A 89 -8.13 9.00 7.39
N ALA A 90 -9.25 9.57 6.99
CA ALA A 90 -10.42 9.78 7.85
C ALA A 90 -11.02 8.48 8.40
N SER A 91 -10.92 7.38 7.65
CA SER A 91 -11.39 6.07 8.12
C SER A 91 -10.46 5.40 9.15
N LYS A 92 -9.19 5.83 9.23
CA LYS A 92 -8.16 5.21 10.07
C LYS A 92 -7.80 6.04 11.30
N ILE A 93 -7.91 7.36 11.21
CA ILE A 93 -7.57 8.28 12.28
C ILE A 93 -8.86 8.86 12.85
N LYS A 94 -9.00 8.79 14.17
CA LYS A 94 -10.11 9.43 14.87
C LYS A 94 -9.72 10.83 15.30
N GLU A 95 -10.70 11.72 15.34
CA GLU A 95 -10.55 13.03 15.96
C GLU A 95 -10.12 12.85 17.43
N ASP A 96 -9.13 13.65 17.81
CA ASP A 96 -8.59 13.69 19.16
C ASP A 96 -8.16 15.12 19.47
N PRO A 97 -8.88 15.84 20.34
CA PRO A 97 -8.60 17.24 20.64
C PRO A 97 -7.40 17.42 21.57
N SER A 98 -6.78 16.34 22.06
CA SER A 98 -5.58 16.39 22.90
C SER A 98 -4.27 16.44 22.11
N VAL A 99 -4.32 16.20 20.80
CA VAL A 99 -3.13 16.12 19.94
C VAL A 99 -3.22 16.99 18.70
N GLU A 100 -2.08 17.53 18.31
CA GLU A 100 -1.85 18.08 16.97
C GLU A 100 -1.11 17.06 16.10
N ARG A 101 -1.37 17.05 14.80
CA ARG A 101 -0.80 16.05 13.87
C ARG A 101 0.04 16.71 12.80
N PHE A 102 1.25 16.22 12.60
CA PHE A 102 2.15 16.68 11.54
C PHE A 102 2.32 15.59 10.49
N ALA A 103 1.97 15.92 9.25
CA ALA A 103 2.10 14.99 8.14
C ALA A 103 3.57 14.62 7.90
N GLY A 104 3.84 13.32 7.82
CA GLY A 104 5.16 12.79 7.52
C GLY A 104 5.26 12.31 6.07
N SER A 105 6.22 11.42 5.84
CA SER A 105 6.43 10.80 4.53
C SER A 105 5.48 9.64 4.26
N MET A 106 5.36 9.30 2.98
CA MET A 106 4.69 8.11 2.48
C MET A 106 5.70 7.14 1.86
N ASP A 107 5.54 5.87 2.16
CA ASP A 107 6.29 4.79 1.49
C ASP A 107 5.34 3.98 0.62
N PHE A 108 5.74 3.77 -0.64
CA PHE A 108 5.02 2.88 -1.56
C PHE A 108 5.70 1.51 -1.52
N ILE A 109 5.01 0.55 -0.94
CA ILE A 109 5.51 -0.81 -0.70
C ILE A 109 4.86 -1.73 -1.74
N PHE A 110 5.69 -2.29 -2.61
CA PHE A 110 5.30 -3.20 -3.66
C PHE A 110 5.66 -4.62 -3.26
N THR A 111 4.69 -5.51 -3.28
CA THR A 111 4.91 -6.94 -3.00
C THR A 111 4.59 -7.75 -4.25
N ALA A 112 5.44 -8.73 -4.57
CA ALA A 112 5.23 -9.69 -5.64
C ALA A 112 5.28 -11.11 -5.08
N GLY A 113 4.38 -11.98 -5.54
CA GLY A 113 4.31 -13.39 -5.19
C GLY A 113 4.35 -14.28 -6.44
N ALA A 114 4.97 -15.45 -6.31
CA ALA A 114 4.97 -16.47 -7.36
C ALA A 114 3.58 -17.12 -7.53
N GLU A 115 3.39 -17.85 -8.62
CA GLU A 115 2.11 -18.48 -8.99
C GLU A 115 1.55 -19.42 -7.93
N PHE A 116 2.40 -20.22 -7.27
CA PHE A 116 1.97 -21.11 -6.20
C PHE A 116 1.34 -20.36 -5.01
N LEU A 117 1.92 -19.22 -4.61
CA LEU A 117 1.34 -18.36 -3.58
C LEU A 117 0.02 -17.72 -4.06
N ALA A 118 -0.05 -17.28 -5.32
CA ALA A 118 -1.28 -16.71 -5.88
C ALA A 118 -2.42 -17.73 -5.86
N ASN A 119 -2.17 -18.96 -6.32
CA ASN A 119 -3.15 -20.04 -6.33
C ASN A 119 -3.61 -20.39 -4.91
N TYR A 120 -2.69 -20.46 -3.95
CA TYR A 120 -3.04 -20.67 -2.55
C TYR A 120 -3.95 -19.55 -2.01
N ILE A 121 -3.62 -18.29 -2.27
CA ILE A 121 -4.44 -17.14 -1.85
C ILE A 121 -5.84 -17.27 -2.46
N SER A 122 -5.96 -17.55 -3.75
CA SER A 122 -7.24 -17.70 -4.44
C SER A 122 -8.09 -18.84 -3.88
N ILE A 123 -7.49 -20.00 -3.58
CA ILE A 123 -8.19 -21.15 -2.99
C ILE A 123 -8.72 -20.82 -1.60
N ASN A 124 -7.96 -20.09 -0.77
CA ASN A 124 -8.37 -19.77 0.60
C ASN A 124 -9.29 -18.54 0.70
N GLN A 125 -9.28 -17.64 -0.29
CA GLN A 125 -10.20 -16.50 -0.35
C GLN A 125 -11.57 -16.88 -0.92
N ALA A 126 -11.67 -17.97 -1.69
CA ALA A 126 -12.94 -18.53 -2.09
C ALA A 126 -13.64 -19.12 -0.85
N THR A 127 -14.63 -18.40 -0.32
CA THR A 127 -15.55 -18.90 0.71
C THR A 127 -16.44 -19.99 0.12
N THR A 128 -15.91 -21.20 -0.04
CA THR A 128 -16.71 -22.39 -0.32
C THR A 128 -16.44 -23.45 0.74
N SER A 129 -17.52 -23.83 1.42
CA SER A 129 -17.61 -24.85 2.47
C SER A 129 -17.39 -26.28 1.94
N ILE A 130 -16.39 -26.48 1.07
CA ILE A 130 -16.05 -27.77 0.49
C ILE A 130 -14.57 -28.01 0.78
N LEU A 131 -14.30 -29.09 1.52
CA LEU A 131 -12.97 -29.60 1.87
C LEU A 131 -11.96 -29.40 0.74
N THR A 132 -10.99 -28.52 0.97
CA THR A 132 -9.91 -28.20 0.05
C THR A 132 -8.68 -29.06 0.39
N THR A 133 -8.29 -29.93 -0.53
CA THR A 133 -7.04 -30.69 -0.44
C THR A 133 -5.85 -29.76 -0.58
N ILE A 134 -5.02 -29.69 0.47
CA ILE A 134 -3.76 -28.95 0.47
C ILE A 134 -2.83 -29.56 -0.58
N PRO A 135 -2.18 -28.77 -1.46
CA PRO A 135 -1.25 -29.31 -2.44
C PRO A 135 -0.12 -30.09 -1.75
N GLN A 136 0.02 -31.37 -2.10
CA GLN A 136 1.09 -32.23 -1.61
C GLN A 136 2.32 -32.08 -2.50
N TYR A 137 3.49 -31.95 -1.87
CA TYR A 137 4.77 -32.00 -2.58
C TYR A 137 5.02 -33.41 -3.08
N SER A 138 5.21 -33.58 -4.39
CA SER A 138 5.48 -34.88 -5.01
C SER A 138 6.83 -35.50 -4.63
N ASN A 139 7.71 -34.72 -3.99
CA ASN A 139 9.06 -35.11 -3.59
C ASN A 139 9.26 -35.16 -2.05
N VAL A 140 8.20 -35.00 -1.24
CA VAL A 140 8.29 -35.05 0.23
C VAL A 140 7.17 -35.92 0.79
N GLU A 141 7.52 -37.03 1.44
CA GLU A 141 6.57 -37.89 2.13
C GLU A 141 6.00 -37.17 3.37
N GLY A 142 4.68 -36.94 3.41
CA GLY A 142 4.00 -36.24 4.51
C GLY A 142 4.21 -34.72 4.57
N GLY A 143 4.90 -34.11 3.59
CA GLY A 143 5.16 -32.67 3.54
C GLY A 143 3.93 -31.86 3.14
N THR A 144 3.19 -31.33 4.12
CA THR A 144 2.05 -30.44 3.88
C THR A 144 2.46 -28.99 4.19
N GLY A 145 2.45 -28.10 3.21
CA GLY A 145 2.85 -26.70 3.41
C GLY A 145 2.88 -25.88 2.13
N ILE A 146 3.34 -24.63 2.23
CA ILE A 146 3.57 -23.75 1.07
C ILE A 146 5.05 -23.39 1.03
N PHE A 147 5.66 -23.67 -0.11
CA PHE A 147 6.98 -23.27 -0.54
C PHE A 147 6.78 -22.38 -1.76
N SER A 148 6.87 -21.07 -1.55
CA SER A 148 6.74 -20.08 -2.61
C SER A 148 7.60 -18.87 -2.28
N SER A 149 7.96 -18.12 -3.31
CA SER A 149 8.75 -16.90 -3.18
C SER A 149 7.85 -15.68 -3.01
N ARG A 150 8.30 -14.75 -2.14
CA ARG A 150 7.74 -13.40 -1.99
C ARG A 150 8.87 -12.39 -2.10
N PHE A 151 8.67 -11.36 -2.92
CA PHE A 151 9.59 -10.24 -3.09
C PHE A 151 8.92 -8.95 -2.66
N ILE A 152 9.64 -8.10 -1.93
CA ILE A 152 9.15 -6.80 -1.45
C ILE A 152 10.14 -5.73 -1.91
N GLN A 153 9.63 -4.64 -2.46
CA GLN A 153 10.40 -3.47 -2.85
C GLN A 153 9.71 -2.20 -2.38
N VAL A 154 10.47 -1.26 -1.84
CA VAL A 154 9.93 -0.03 -1.26
C VAL A 154 10.44 1.17 -2.07
N SER A 155 9.54 2.09 -2.38
CA SER A 155 9.85 3.44 -2.84
C SER A 155 9.57 4.40 -1.67
N PRO A 156 10.57 4.71 -0.83
CA PRO A 156 10.36 5.39 0.44
C PRO A 156 10.32 6.91 0.29
N ASN A 157 9.93 7.59 1.36
CA ASN A 157 10.14 9.04 1.55
C ASN A 157 9.52 9.92 0.46
N LYS A 158 8.26 9.65 0.13
CA LYS A 158 7.45 10.50 -0.74
C LYS A 158 6.67 11.50 0.10
N PHE A 159 6.72 12.77 -0.27
CA PHE A 159 6.08 13.84 0.49
C PHE A 159 4.88 14.37 -0.27
N MET A 160 3.90 14.91 0.44
CA MET A 160 2.79 15.61 -0.18
C MET A 160 3.26 16.99 -0.67
N ASP A 161 2.67 17.48 -1.77
CA ASP A 161 2.85 18.88 -2.16
C ASP A 161 2.05 19.81 -1.23
N ALA A 162 2.32 21.11 -1.32
CA ALA A 162 1.66 22.11 -0.48
C ALA A 162 0.12 22.10 -0.63
N PRO A 163 -0.45 22.01 -1.84
CA PRO A 163 -1.91 21.88 -1.99
C PRO A 163 -2.49 20.63 -1.33
N SER A 164 -1.79 19.50 -1.38
CA SER A 164 -2.25 18.27 -0.72
C SER A 164 -2.15 18.35 0.80
N LEU A 165 -1.12 19.03 1.32
CA LEU A 165 -1.01 19.32 2.75
C LEU A 165 -2.14 20.26 3.20
N ASP A 166 -2.46 21.29 2.43
CA ASP A 166 -3.56 22.20 2.72
C ASP A 166 -4.91 21.46 2.76
N LEU A 167 -5.15 20.58 1.79
CA LEU A 167 -6.36 19.76 1.75
C LEU A 167 -6.38 18.72 2.89
N LEU A 168 -5.23 18.22 3.34
CA LEU A 168 -5.18 17.38 4.54
C LEU A 168 -5.61 18.14 5.80
N ARG A 169 -5.20 19.41 5.93
CA ARG A 169 -5.46 20.28 7.08
C ARG A 169 -6.88 20.83 7.12
N THR A 170 -7.43 21.19 5.96
CA THR A 170 -8.68 21.96 5.86
C THR A 170 -9.78 21.26 5.07
N GLY A 171 -9.46 20.14 4.43
CA GLY A 171 -10.36 19.45 3.54
C GLY A 171 -11.58 18.83 4.21
N PRO A 172 -12.61 18.49 3.43
CA PRO A 172 -13.90 18.05 3.95
C PRO A 172 -13.86 16.72 4.72
N TYR A 173 -12.84 15.89 4.49
CA TYR A 173 -12.72 14.57 5.11
C TYR A 173 -11.80 14.56 6.33
N THR A 174 -10.77 15.40 6.34
CA THR A 174 -9.67 15.33 7.32
C THR A 174 -9.49 16.61 8.12
N GLY A 175 -10.25 17.67 7.84
CA GLY A 175 -10.09 18.97 8.48
C GLY A 175 -10.35 18.98 10.00
N ASN A 176 -11.09 18.00 10.51
CA ASN A 176 -11.30 17.82 11.96
C ASN A 176 -10.26 16.89 12.62
N LEU A 177 -9.30 16.35 11.87
CA LEU A 177 -8.30 15.41 12.41
C LEU A 177 -7.08 16.12 13.01
N GLY A 178 -7.09 17.45 13.14
CA GLY A 178 -6.04 18.21 13.82
C GLY A 178 -4.69 18.20 13.10
N PHE A 179 -4.67 18.04 11.77
CA PHE A 179 -3.44 18.17 11.00
C PHE A 179 -3.01 19.64 10.89
N GLN A 180 -1.72 19.89 11.11
CA GLN A 180 -1.09 21.22 11.14
C GLN A 180 -0.14 21.48 9.98
#